data_AF-A0A2C9UKC1-F1
#
_entry.id   AF-A0A2C9UKC1-F1
#
_cell.length_a   1.000
_cell.length_b   1.000
_cell.length_c   1.000
_cell.angle_alpha   90.00
_cell.angle_beta   90.00
_cell.angle_gamma   90.00
#
_symmetry.space_group_name_H-M   'P 1'
#
loop_
_entity.id
_entity.type
_entity.pdbx_description
1 polymer ?
#
loop_
_entity_poly.entity_id
_entity_poly.type
_entity_poly.pdbx_seq_one_letter_code
_entity_poly.pdbx_strand_id
1 'polypeptide(L)'
;MLFILKYIRNGGLIMNVHAGIEVTSMACCGTGMFEMGYACDRNSPFTCTDADKYVFWDAFHPTQKINQIVANYVVKRALIKFD
;
A
#
# COMPACT_ATOMS: atom_id res chain seq x y z
N MET A 1 0.09 9.61 -3.57
CA MET A 1 1.08 8.61 -4.06
C MET A 1 2.54 8.93 -3.71
N LEU A 2 3.08 10.14 -3.98
CA LEU A 2 4.49 10.48 -3.67
C LEU A 2 4.89 10.26 -2.20
N PHE A 3 3.99 10.49 -1.25
CA PHE A 3 4.27 10.30 0.17
C PHE A 3 4.59 8.85 0.52
N ILE A 4 3.84 7.86 0.01
CA ILE A 4 4.08 6.44 0.29
C ILE A 4 5.37 5.96 -0.38
N LEU A 5 5.62 6.35 -1.63
CA LEU A 5 6.88 6.02 -2.33
C LEU A 5 8.10 6.62 -1.63
N LYS A 6 7.98 7.86 -1.14
CA LYS A 6 9.04 8.54 -0.37
C LYS A 6 9.25 7.88 1.00
N TYR A 7 8.18 7.36 1.60
CA TYR A 7 8.21 6.59 2.85
C TYR A 7 8.91 5.23 2.68
N ILE A 8 8.60 4.52 1.59
CA ILE A 8 9.29 3.28 1.21
C ILE A 8 10.79 3.54 0.95
N ARG A 9 11.14 4.62 0.22
CA ARG A 9 12.54 4.90 -0.18
C ARG A 9 13.46 5.47 0.93
N ASN A 10 12.95 6.22 1.91
CA ASN A 10 13.81 6.93 2.90
C ASN A 10 13.98 6.20 4.25
N GLY A 11 13.56 4.93 4.36
CA GLY A 11 13.67 4.15 5.61
C GLY A 11 12.54 3.14 5.83
N GLY A 12 11.59 3.02 4.90
CA GLY A 12 10.40 2.16 4.99
C GLY A 12 10.56 0.70 4.55
N LEU A 13 11.77 0.23 4.25
CA LEU A 13 12.04 -1.20 4.01
C LEU A 13 11.62 -2.08 5.22
N ILE A 14 11.47 -1.46 6.41
CA ILE A 14 11.00 -2.10 7.64
C ILE A 14 9.51 -2.50 7.56
N MET A 15 8.70 -1.90 6.69
CA MET A 15 7.28 -2.28 6.57
C MET A 15 7.08 -3.66 5.95
N ASN A 16 7.94 -4.10 5.02
CA ASN A 16 7.80 -5.42 4.40
C ASN A 16 7.98 -6.55 5.41
N VAL A 17 9.02 -6.44 6.25
CA VAL A 17 9.39 -7.52 7.18
C VAL A 17 8.44 -7.60 8.39
N HIS A 18 7.89 -6.47 8.86
CA HIS A 18 7.03 -6.47 10.06
C HIS A 18 5.53 -6.56 9.78
N ALA A 19 5.07 -6.18 8.58
CA ALA A 19 3.64 -6.16 8.26
C ALA A 19 3.19 -7.34 7.39
N GLY A 20 4.07 -8.27 7.00
CA GLY A 20 3.70 -9.38 6.12
C GLY A 20 3.29 -8.92 4.72
N ILE A 21 3.98 -7.92 4.18
CA ILE A 21 3.84 -7.47 2.79
C ILE A 21 4.85 -8.25 1.95
N GLU A 22 4.37 -8.87 0.87
CA GLU A 22 5.16 -9.74 0.00
C GLU A 22 5.46 -9.07 -1.35
N VAL A 23 4.56 -8.22 -1.84
CA VAL A 23 4.64 -7.63 -3.18
C VAL A 23 4.62 -6.10 -3.13
N THR A 24 5.70 -5.48 -3.61
CA THR A 24 5.88 -4.02 -3.61
C THR A 24 6.01 -3.41 -5.01
N SER A 25 6.36 -4.22 -6.00
CA SER A 25 6.65 -3.79 -7.37
C SER A 25 5.44 -3.86 -8.31
N MET A 26 4.33 -4.45 -7.85
CA MET A 26 3.10 -4.66 -8.62
C MET A 26 1.88 -4.35 -7.76
N ALA A 27 0.80 -3.92 -8.40
CA ALA A 27 -0.49 -3.72 -7.75
C ALA A 27 -1.29 -5.03 -7.63
N CYS A 28 -2.18 -5.12 -6.64
CA CYS A 28 -3.06 -6.27 -6.46
C CYS A 28 -4.06 -6.40 -7.62
N CYS A 29 -4.63 -5.30 -8.08
CA CYS A 29 -5.46 -5.27 -9.26
C CYS A 29 -4.65 -4.86 -10.49
N GLY A 30 -4.76 -5.69 -11.52
CA GLY A 30 -4.33 -5.36 -12.86
C GLY A 30 -3.33 -6.36 -13.41
N THR A 31 -2.95 -6.14 -14.66
CA THR A 31 -2.03 -7.00 -15.40
C THR A 31 -0.55 -6.67 -15.11
N GLY A 32 -0.29 -5.65 -14.29
CA GLY A 32 1.02 -5.00 -14.16
C GLY A 32 1.22 -3.80 -15.11
N MET A 33 0.17 -3.41 -15.85
CA MET A 33 0.12 -2.20 -16.68
C MET A 33 -0.49 -1.00 -15.92
N PHE A 34 -0.64 0.16 -16.58
CA PHE A 34 -1.33 1.33 -16.01
C PHE A 34 -2.85 1.10 -15.92
N GLU A 35 -3.27 0.36 -14.90
CA GLU A 35 -4.68 0.11 -14.60
C GLU A 35 -5.16 1.06 -13.48
N MET A 36 -6.33 1.68 -13.68
CA MET A 36 -6.97 2.58 -12.70
C MET A 36 -8.09 1.87 -11.94
N GLY A 37 -8.32 2.27 -10.69
CA GLY A 37 -9.26 1.63 -9.77
C GLY A 37 -10.69 1.44 -10.28
N TYR A 38 -11.16 2.19 -11.27
CA TYR A 38 -12.48 1.96 -11.88
C TYR A 38 -12.57 0.63 -12.64
N ALA A 39 -11.47 0.16 -13.23
CA ALA A 39 -11.40 -1.15 -13.89
C ALA A 39 -11.18 -2.31 -12.90
N CYS A 40 -11.01 -1.99 -11.61
CA CYS A 40 -10.61 -2.90 -10.56
C CYS A 40 -11.77 -3.23 -9.63
N ASP A 41 -12.30 -4.44 -9.76
CA ASP A 41 -13.18 -5.05 -8.76
C ASP A 41 -12.55 -6.36 -8.24
N ARG A 42 -13.05 -6.84 -7.09
CA ARG A 42 -12.67 -8.13 -6.51
C ARG A 42 -12.91 -9.30 -7.46
N ASN A 43 -13.86 -9.18 -8.39
CA ASN A 43 -14.20 -10.23 -9.34
C ASN A 43 -13.43 -10.12 -10.68
N SER A 44 -12.58 -9.11 -10.85
CA SER A 44 -11.79 -8.98 -12.07
C SER A 44 -10.76 -10.13 -12.16
N PRO A 45 -10.53 -10.70 -13.36
CA PRO A 45 -9.67 -11.89 -13.54
C PRO A 45 -8.20 -11.68 -13.19
N PHE A 46 -7.79 -10.42 -12.98
CA PHE A 46 -6.42 -10.03 -12.64
C PHE A 46 -6.33 -9.34 -11.28
N THR A 47 -7.32 -9.58 -10.40
CA THR A 47 -7.26 -9.11 -9.02
C THR A 47 -6.66 -10.20 -8.14
N CYS A 48 -5.68 -9.83 -7.32
CA CYS A 48 -5.03 -10.73 -6.39
C CYS A 48 -6.04 -11.29 -5.37
N THR A 49 -5.76 -12.48 -4.84
CA THR A 49 -6.64 -13.14 -3.85
C THR A 49 -6.56 -12.51 -2.46
N ASP A 50 -5.43 -11.89 -2.14
CA ASP A 50 -5.15 -11.28 -0.84
C ASP A 50 -4.42 -9.94 -0.99
N ALA A 51 -5.20 -8.85 -0.90
CA ALA A 51 -4.68 -7.50 -1.01
C ALA A 51 -3.76 -7.09 0.15
N ASP A 52 -3.81 -7.79 1.30
CA ASP A 52 -2.98 -7.46 2.45
C ASP A 52 -1.52 -7.85 2.26
N LYS A 53 -1.19 -8.60 1.21
CA LYS A 53 0.19 -8.91 0.81
C LYS A 53 0.80 -7.88 -0.13
N TYR A 54 0.01 -6.93 -0.61
CA TYR A 54 0.42 -5.93 -1.61
C TYR A 54 0.51 -4.54 -1.01
N VAL A 55 1.48 -3.75 -1.47
CA VAL A 55 1.56 -2.33 -1.14
C VAL A 55 0.44 -1.53 -1.83
N PHE A 56 0.20 -1.85 -3.10
CA PHE A 56 -0.67 -1.10 -3.99
C PHE A 56 -1.90 -1.91 -4.37
N TRP A 57 -3.07 -1.26 -4.34
CA TRP A 57 -4.32 -1.83 -4.87
C TRP A 57 -4.36 -1.70 -6.39
N ASP A 58 -4.06 -0.52 -6.91
CA ASP A 58 -3.93 -0.22 -8.35
C ASP A 58 -2.70 0.68 -8.59
N ALA A 59 -2.53 1.24 -9.79
CA ALA A 59 -1.37 2.07 -10.11
C ALA A 59 -1.25 3.38 -9.29
N PHE A 60 -2.30 3.79 -8.57
CA PHE A 60 -2.39 5.07 -7.86
C PHE A 60 -2.65 4.93 -6.35
N HIS A 61 -3.41 3.91 -5.95
CA HIS A 61 -3.97 3.75 -4.62
C HIS A 61 -3.23 2.66 -3.83
N PRO A 62 -2.86 2.93 -2.56
CA PRO A 62 -2.38 1.91 -1.64
C PRO A 62 -3.50 0.95 -1.21
N THR A 63 -3.12 -0.24 -0.75
CA THR A 63 -4.09 -1.16 -0.13
C THR A 63 -4.57 -0.64 1.23
N GLN A 64 -5.71 -1.15 1.70
CA GLN A 64 -6.31 -0.80 2.99
C GLN A 64 -5.30 -0.94 4.15
N LYS A 65 -4.57 -2.05 4.18
CA LYS A 65 -3.54 -2.33 5.19
C LYS A 65 -2.43 -1.28 5.21
N ILE A 66 -1.94 -0.88 4.03
CA ILE A 66 -0.94 0.20 3.96
C ILE A 66 -1.50 1.53 4.46
N ASN A 67 -2.75 1.86 4.10
CA ASN A 67 -3.40 3.08 4.62
C ASN A 67 -3.50 3.06 6.15
N GLN A 68 -3.87 1.93 6.75
CA GLN A 68 -3.92 1.78 8.21
C GLN A 68 -2.55 1.95 8.87
N ILE A 69 -1.50 1.37 8.30
CA ILE A 69 -0.14 1.50 8.84
C ILE A 69 0.33 2.97 8.78
N VAL A 70 0.12 3.64 7.64
CA VAL A 70 0.49 5.05 7.49
C VAL A 70 -0.31 5.93 8.44
N ALA A 71 -1.62 5.72 8.55
CA ALA A 71 -2.46 6.48 9.48
C ALA A 71 -1.99 6.30 10.93
N ASN A 72 -1.76 5.06 11.37
CA ASN A 72 -1.26 4.75 12.70
C ASN A 72 0.10 5.40 12.98
N TYR A 73 1.00 5.40 12.00
CA TYR A 73 2.30 6.05 12.12
C TYR A 73 2.15 7.58 12.26
N VAL A 74 1.34 8.20 11.40
CA VAL A 74 1.12 9.65 11.42
C VAL A 74 0.47 10.08 12.72
N VAL A 75 -0.59 9.39 13.16
CA VAL A 75 -1.29 9.68 14.42
C VAL A 75 -0.32 9.58 15.60
N LYS A 76 0.42 8.46 15.73
CA LYS A 76 1.39 8.31 16.83
C LYS A 76 2.44 9.43 16.84
N ARG A 77 2.98 9.81 15.68
CA ARG A 77 4.03 10.84 15.61
C ARG A 77 3.51 12.26 15.72
N ALA A 78 2.28 12.52 15.29
CA ALA A 78 1.64 13.80 15.52
C ALA A 78 1.37 13.98 17.01
N LEU A 79 0.86 12.93 17.69
CA LEU A 79 0.56 12.96 19.12
C LEU A 79 1.82 13.12 19.99
N ILE A 80 2.93 12.46 19.65
CA ILE A 80 4.22 12.61 20.35
C ILE A 80 4.74 14.07 20.36
N LYS A 81 4.29 14.94 19.45
CA LYS A 81 4.68 16.35 19.45
C LYS A 81 3.88 17.22 20.44
N PHE A 82 2.85 16.67 21.05
CA PHE A 82 1.97 17.37 21.99
C PHE A 82 2.13 16.90 23.45
N ASP A 83 2.99 15.91 23.70
CA ASP A 83 3.50 15.54 25.04
C ASP A 83 4.78 16.33 25.34
#